data_AF-A0A2V9L5Z5-F1
#
_entry.id   AF-A0A2V9L5Z5-F1
#
_cell.length_a   1.000
_cell.length_b   1.000
_cell.length_c   1.000
_cell.angle_alpha   90.00
_cell.angle_beta   90.00
_cell.angle_gamma   90.00
#
_symmetry.space_group_name_H-M   'P 1'
#
loop_
_entity.id
_entity.type
_entity.pdbx_description
1 polymer ?
#
loop_
_entity_poly.entity_id
_entity_poly.type
_entity_poly.pdbx_seq_one_letter_code
_entity_poly.pdbx_strand_id
1 'polypeptide(L)'
;MDVRGSEERGVPGRPRESPRAASAIEARPALPDYLRPGLRVVFVGFNPGDRSSRIGHYYAGRGNQFWNFLFESGLVGERLRPEDDHRVLEFSLGLTDVVKR
;
A
#
# COMPACT_ATOMS: atom_id res chain seq x y z
N MET A 1 -19.41 -9.04 68.21
CA MET A 1 -18.31 -9.87 67.69
C MET A 1 -18.80 -10.48 66.38
N ASP A 2 -18.69 -9.73 65.28
CA ASP A 2 -17.55 -9.76 64.34
C ASP A 2 -17.66 -10.98 63.41
N VAL A 3 -17.56 -10.95 62.08
CA VAL A 3 -17.53 -9.94 61.02
C VAL A 3 -18.03 -10.68 59.76
N ARG A 4 -18.64 -9.93 58.85
CA ARG A 4 -19.06 -10.34 57.49
C ARG A 4 -17.92 -10.97 56.68
N GLY A 5 -18.21 -12.03 55.95
CA GLY A 5 -17.33 -12.57 54.90
C GLY A 5 -18.15 -13.00 53.69
N SER A 6 -18.67 -12.03 52.93
CA SER A 6 -19.26 -12.23 51.62
C SER A 6 -18.15 -12.12 50.57
N GLU A 7 -17.66 -13.25 50.07
CA GLU A 7 -16.78 -13.28 48.89
C GLU A 7 -17.62 -13.03 47.63
N GLU A 8 -17.46 -11.83 47.07
CA GLU A 8 -18.02 -11.46 45.77
C GLU A 8 -17.37 -12.29 44.66
N ARG A 9 -18.20 -13.11 43.98
CA ARG A 9 -17.83 -13.73 42.72
C ARG A 9 -17.64 -12.64 41.67
N GLY A 10 -16.38 -12.31 41.38
CA GLY A 10 -16.00 -11.38 40.33
C GLY A 10 -16.57 -11.80 38.98
N VAL A 11 -17.34 -10.91 38.36
CA VAL A 11 -17.86 -11.07 37.00
C VAL A 11 -16.65 -11.08 36.04
N PRO A 12 -16.55 -12.03 35.09
CA PRO A 12 -15.48 -11.98 34.10
C PRO A 12 -15.66 -10.72 33.25
N GLY A 13 -14.68 -9.82 33.30
CA GLY A 13 -14.67 -8.60 32.49
C GLY A 13 -14.79 -8.97 31.01
N ARG A 14 -15.74 -8.33 30.30
CA ARG A 14 -15.82 -8.42 28.84
C ARG A 14 -14.42 -8.16 28.25
N PRO A 15 -13.98 -8.92 27.23
CA PRO A 15 -12.77 -8.56 26.51
C PRO A 15 -12.92 -7.11 26.06
N ARG A 16 -11.94 -6.26 26.38
CA ARG A 16 -11.85 -4.93 25.75
C ARG A 16 -11.62 -5.22 24.28
N GLU A 17 -12.68 -5.07 23.47
CA GLU A 17 -12.52 -4.86 22.05
C GLU A 17 -11.68 -3.60 21.91
N SER A 18 -10.38 -3.79 21.73
CA SER A 18 -9.53 -2.76 21.15
C SER A 18 -10.25 -2.35 19.87
N PRO A 19 -10.59 -1.07 19.67
CA PRO A 19 -10.94 -0.64 18.34
C PRO A 19 -9.67 -0.91 17.54
N ARG A 20 -9.62 -2.04 16.82
CA ARG A 20 -8.89 -2.06 15.57
C ARG A 20 -9.42 -0.81 14.91
N ALA A 21 -8.55 0.16 14.71
CA ALA A 21 -8.87 1.31 13.91
C ALA A 21 -9.23 0.76 12.54
N ALA A 22 -10.51 0.43 12.37
CA ALA A 22 -11.26 0.85 11.22
C ALA A 22 -11.23 2.38 11.27
N SER A 23 -10.03 2.97 11.10
CA SER A 23 -9.96 4.27 10.49
C SER A 23 -10.70 4.04 9.18
N ALA A 24 -11.82 4.72 9.02
CA ALA A 24 -12.60 4.72 7.80
C ALA A 24 -11.62 4.63 6.64
N ILE A 25 -11.86 3.69 5.73
CA ILE A 25 -11.18 3.66 4.45
C ILE A 25 -11.59 4.98 3.80
N GLU A 26 -10.87 6.06 4.10
CA GLU A 26 -10.89 7.24 3.26
C GLU A 26 -10.52 6.70 1.89
N ALA A 27 -11.48 6.75 0.96
CA ALA A 27 -11.26 6.38 -0.42
C ALA A 27 -10.06 7.19 -0.89
N ARG A 28 -8.90 6.55 -0.95
CA ARG A 28 -7.71 7.24 -1.42
C ARG A 28 -7.84 7.26 -2.94
N PRO A 29 -7.33 8.30 -3.60
CA PRO A 29 -7.33 8.28 -5.04
C PRO A 29 -6.49 7.09 -5.52
N ALA A 30 -7.12 6.22 -6.32
CA ALA A 30 -6.43 5.14 -6.99
C ALA A 30 -5.38 5.71 -7.95
N LEU A 31 -4.31 4.96 -8.18
CA LEU A 31 -3.29 5.35 -9.15
C LEU A 31 -3.77 5.08 -10.60
N PRO A 32 -3.44 5.97 -11.54
CA PRO A 32 -3.79 5.80 -12.95
C PRO A 32 -3.10 4.57 -13.54
N ASP A 33 -3.75 3.91 -14.48
CA ASP A 33 -3.09 2.87 -15.27
C ASP A 33 -2.18 3.48 -16.33
N TYR A 34 -0.95 2.98 -16.41
CA TYR A 34 -0.04 3.26 -17.52
C TYR A 34 -0.01 2.06 -18.45
N LEU A 35 -1.05 1.95 -19.27
CA LEU A 35 -1.26 0.85 -20.21
C LEU A 35 -1.49 1.40 -21.62
N ARG A 36 -0.84 0.76 -22.60
CA ARG A 36 -1.07 1.00 -24.04
C ARG A 36 -0.77 -0.28 -24.84
N PRO A 37 -1.23 -0.40 -26.11
CA PRO A 37 -0.81 -1.50 -26.97
C PRO A 37 0.71 -1.53 -27.18
N GLY A 38 1.27 -2.73 -27.37
CA GLY A 38 2.70 -2.90 -27.71
C GLY A 38 3.67 -2.87 -26.54
N LEU A 39 3.19 -2.95 -25.29
CA LEU A 39 4.07 -3.10 -24.12
C LEU A 39 4.74 -4.47 -24.11
N ARG A 40 6.01 -4.50 -23.70
CA ARG A 40 6.82 -5.72 -23.54
C ARG A 40 6.58 -6.39 -22.19
N VAL A 41 6.37 -5.58 -21.13
CA VAL A 41 6.17 -6.03 -19.76
C VAL A 41 5.15 -5.11 -19.09
N VAL A 42 4.28 -5.68 -18.26
CA VAL A 42 3.41 -4.91 -17.35
C VAL A 42 3.73 -5.35 -15.92
N PHE A 43 4.10 -4.39 -15.07
CA PHE A 43 4.21 -4.63 -13.64
C PHE A 43 2.86 -4.39 -12.98
N VAL A 44 2.36 -5.40 -12.28
CA VAL A 44 1.07 -5.38 -11.61
C VAL A 44 1.33 -5.34 -10.10
N GLY A 45 1.08 -4.19 -9.48
CA GLY A 45 1.07 -4.05 -8.03
C GLY A 45 -0.14 -4.76 -7.42
N PHE A 46 -0.07 -5.10 -6.13
CA PHE A 46 -1.25 -5.64 -5.43
C PHE A 46 -2.24 -4.51 -5.09
N ASN A 47 -1.73 -3.46 -4.43
CA ASN A 47 -2.43 -2.20 -4.21
C ASN A 47 -1.42 -1.07 -3.95
N PRO A 48 -1.80 0.19 -4.19
CA PRO A 48 -0.99 1.33 -3.79
C PRO A 48 -0.71 1.32 -2.29
N GLY A 49 0.56 1.48 -1.91
CA GLY A 49 0.95 1.67 -0.52
C GLY A 49 0.67 3.11 -0.06
N ASP A 50 0.65 3.33 1.27
CA ASP A 50 0.27 4.63 1.86
C ASP A 50 0.92 5.86 1.24
N ARG A 51 2.25 5.83 1.05
CA ARG A 51 2.97 6.95 0.44
C ARG A 51 2.56 7.14 -1.02
N SER A 52 2.47 6.05 -1.77
CA SER A 52 2.06 6.06 -3.18
C SER A 52 0.67 6.64 -3.37
N SER A 53 -0.32 6.19 -2.59
CA SER A 53 -1.68 6.74 -2.63
C SER A 53 -1.73 8.23 -2.30
N ARG A 54 -0.92 8.69 -1.34
CA ARG A 54 -0.91 10.10 -0.93
C ARG A 54 -0.28 11.03 -1.96
N ILE A 55 0.76 10.59 -2.66
CA ILE A 55 1.49 11.44 -3.62
C ILE A 55 1.10 11.18 -5.07
N GLY A 56 0.27 10.17 -5.35
CA GLY A 56 -0.19 9.85 -6.70
C GLY A 56 0.85 9.15 -7.57
N HIS A 57 1.86 8.50 -6.98
CA HIS A 57 2.96 7.87 -7.73
C HIS A 57 3.26 6.44 -7.31
N TYR A 58 3.55 5.59 -8.29
CA TYR A 58 3.85 4.17 -8.07
C TYR A 58 5.12 3.94 -7.24
N TYR A 59 5.05 2.93 -6.38
CA TYR A 59 6.19 2.40 -5.61
C TYR A 59 7.00 3.44 -4.83
N ALA A 60 6.33 4.45 -4.28
CA ALA A 60 6.95 5.55 -3.56
C ALA A 60 7.27 5.24 -2.09
N GLY A 61 7.17 4.00 -1.60
CA GLY A 61 7.46 3.70 -0.19
C GLY A 61 8.94 3.89 0.19
N ARG A 62 9.26 4.34 1.41
CA ARG A 62 10.64 4.59 1.89
C ARG A 62 11.58 3.36 1.83
N GLY A 63 11.04 2.15 1.70
CA GLY A 63 11.81 0.91 1.51
C GLY A 63 11.57 0.23 0.17
N ASN A 64 10.72 0.78 -0.71
CA ASN A 64 10.41 0.13 -1.98
C ASN A 64 11.60 0.26 -2.93
N GLN A 65 12.10 -0.86 -3.46
CA GLN A 65 13.27 -0.93 -4.33
C GLN A 65 12.93 -1.01 -5.81
N PHE A 66 11.65 -0.92 -6.19
CA PHE A 66 11.20 -1.09 -7.57
C PHE A 66 12.01 -0.25 -8.56
N TRP A 67 12.15 1.05 -8.31
CA TRP A 67 12.85 1.97 -9.21
C TRP A 67 14.35 1.67 -9.31
N ASN A 68 14.98 1.24 -8.22
CA ASN A 68 16.39 0.82 -8.22
C ASN A 68 16.57 -0.44 -9.07
N PHE A 69 15.75 -1.47 -8.82
CA PHE A 69 15.82 -2.72 -9.55
C PHE A 69 15.40 -2.59 -11.01
N LEU A 70 14.47 -1.69 -11.33
CA LEU A 70 14.07 -1.41 -12.70
C LEU A 70 15.26 -0.91 -13.51
N PHE A 71 16.03 0.03 -12.96
CA PHE A 71 17.26 0.51 -13.59
C PHE A 71 18.35 -0.56 -13.62
N GLU A 72 18.63 -1.22 -12.50
CA GLU A 72 19.70 -2.23 -12.40
C GLU A 72 19.46 -3.46 -13.27
N SER A 73 18.19 -3.78 -13.58
CA SER A 73 17.83 -4.84 -14.52
C SER A 73 18.17 -4.52 -15.98
N GLY A 74 18.44 -3.25 -16.31
CA GLY A 74 18.64 -2.79 -17.69
C GLY A 74 17.35 -2.69 -18.51
N LEU A 75 16.16 -2.87 -17.91
CA LEU A 75 14.88 -2.68 -18.61
C LEU A 75 14.64 -1.21 -19.02
N VAL A 76 15.22 -0.28 -18.27
CA VAL A 76 15.26 1.15 -18.58
C VAL A 76 16.72 1.61 -18.65
N GLY A 77 17.01 2.53 -19.56
CA GLY A 77 18.37 3.05 -19.77
C GLY A 77 18.80 4.14 -18.77
N GLU A 78 17.87 4.61 -17.93
CA GLU A 78 18.09 5.68 -16.96
C GLU A 78 17.32 5.44 -15.66
N ARG A 79 17.77 6.08 -14.58
CA ARG A 79 17.10 5.98 -13.27
C ARG A 79 15.83 6.84 -13.26
N LEU A 80 14.67 6.20 -13.28
CA LEU A 80 13.39 6.83 -13.04
C LEU A 80 13.11 6.92 -11.53
N ARG A 81 12.37 7.94 -11.11
CA ARG A 81 11.87 8.13 -9.74
C ARG A 81 10.36 7.91 -9.72
N PRO A 82 9.71 7.78 -8.54
CA PRO A 82 8.25 7.70 -8.48
C PRO A 82 7.54 8.80 -9.27
N GLU A 83 8.07 10.02 -9.24
CA GLU A 83 7.50 11.17 -9.93
C GLU A 83 7.56 11.04 -11.48
N ASP A 84 8.39 10.13 -11.98
CA ASP A 84 8.58 9.83 -13.40
C ASP A 84 7.79 8.60 -13.86
N ASP A 85 6.89 8.07 -13.05
CA ASP A 85 6.27 6.75 -13.27
C ASP A 85 5.54 6.59 -14.60
N HIS A 86 4.89 7.64 -15.10
CA HIS A 86 4.29 7.66 -16.45
C HIS A 86 5.31 7.38 -17.58
N ARG A 87 6.59 7.70 -17.38
CA ARG A 87 7.65 7.55 -18.40
C ARG A 87 8.03 6.10 -18.67
N VAL A 88 7.60 5.14 -17.84
CA VAL A 88 7.76 3.69 -18.12
C VAL A 88 7.24 3.30 -19.50
N LEU A 89 6.23 4.03 -20.00
CA LEU A 89 5.68 3.84 -21.34
C LEU A 89 6.72 4.09 -22.45
N GLU A 90 7.64 5.04 -22.26
CA GLU A 90 8.75 5.33 -23.20
C GLU A 90 9.63 4.08 -23.42
N PHE A 91 9.73 3.22 -22.41
CA PHE A 91 10.51 1.97 -22.43
C PHE A 91 9.68 0.74 -22.82
N SER A 92 8.44 0.95 -23.29
CA SER A 92 7.47 -0.12 -23.57
C SER A 92 7.17 -0.99 -22.34
N LEU A 93 7.13 -0.37 -21.16
CA LEU A 93 6.74 -0.99 -19.89
C LEU A 93 5.42 -0.36 -19.42
N GLY A 94 4.62 -1.09 -18.65
CA GLY A 94 3.37 -0.58 -18.08
C GLY A 94 3.25 -0.81 -16.57
N LEU A 95 2.37 -0.05 -15.93
CA LEU A 95 2.06 -0.12 -14.49
C LEU A 95 0.55 -0.18 -14.28
N THR A 96 0.11 -1.03 -13.36
CA THR A 96 -1.27 -1.10 -12.87
C THR A 96 -1.30 -1.76 -11.49
N ASP A 97 -2.47 -1.85 -10.87
CA ASP A 97 -2.70 -2.59 -9.63
C ASP A 97 -3.89 -3.54 -9.77
N VAL A 98 -3.80 -4.71 -9.13
CA VAL A 98 -4.93 -5.64 -9.01
C VAL A 98 -6.10 -4.98 -8.28
N VAL A 99 -5.82 -4.21 -7.22
CA VAL A 99 -6.85 -3.52 -6.43
C VAL A 99 -6.66 -2.01 -6.51
N LYS A 100 -7.67 -1.34 -7.07
CA LYS A 100 -7.82 0.11 -7.11
C LYS A 100 -8.59 0.55 -5.86
N ARG A 101 -7.99 1.37 -5.00
CA ARG A 101 -8.55 1.81 -3.70
C ARG A 101 -8.26 3.26 -3.44
#